data_AF-A0A401FMH2-F1
#
_entry.id   AF-A0A401FMH2-F1
#
_cell.length_a   1.000
_cell.length_b   1.000
_cell.length_c   1.000
_cell.angle_alpha   90.00
_cell.angle_beta   90.00
_cell.angle_gamma   90.00
#
_symmetry.space_group_name_H-M   'P 1'
#
loop_
_entity.id
_entity.type
_entity.pdbx_description
1 polymer ?
#
loop_
_entity_poly.entity_id
_entity_poly.type
_entity_poly.pdbx_seq_one_letter_code
_entity_poly.pdbx_strand_id
1 'polypeptide(L)'
;MTNIQIGIRTLIEFILKRGDLVPTSTSDNSMAAGSRIHRKIQKSRPLTYAAEVTLKTNFEYLGTNYEISGRADGINRTADEVLIEEIKTSDVKFSELNDNTLDLYWAQAKVYGYILMTTENLDHISLQLTYVQTPDEQITTTKIEYSKSAATSFFNELINEYKKWLKLRHDLNESRIASAKALKFPFPEYRPGQYDISKVVYKTIVNKKHLFLEAPTGTGKTVSTLFPAVKSMGEELINRIFYFTAKQSTRKVCEEAIELLTAKGLSLKSITLTAREQIIFPEEQDIVADQNPYMIGYYDRIKPAILDIINNEDQITKAIIQNYAKKHQVDPFEFSLDVSLFAT
;
A
#
# COMPACT_ATOMS: atom_id res chain seq x y z
N MET A 1 22.46 3.93 5.83
CA MET A 1 21.39 2.92 5.75
C MET A 1 20.08 3.67 5.55
N THR A 2 19.39 3.41 4.45
CA THR A 2 18.07 3.97 4.16
C THR A 2 17.05 3.31 5.09
N ASN A 3 16.40 4.11 5.93
CA ASN A 3 15.33 3.63 6.82
C ASN A 3 14.02 3.57 6.01
N ILE A 4 13.34 2.42 5.97
CA ILE A 4 12.05 2.30 5.27
C ILE A 4 10.93 2.66 6.24
N GLN A 5 10.21 3.72 5.95
CA GLN A 5 9.09 4.18 6.78
C GLN A 5 7.80 3.45 6.45
N ILE A 6 7.10 3.01 7.50
CA ILE A 6 5.79 2.38 7.43
C ILE A 6 4.84 3.14 8.36
N GLY A 7 3.73 3.63 7.81
CA GLY A 7 2.68 4.24 8.62
C GLY A 7 1.95 3.20 9.46
N ILE A 8 1.72 3.48 10.75
CA ILE A 8 0.98 2.60 11.67
C ILE A 8 -0.40 2.25 11.10
N ARG A 9 -1.14 3.24 10.59
CA ARG A 9 -2.44 3.03 9.97
C ARG A 9 -2.35 2.08 8.77
N THR A 10 -1.38 2.30 7.88
CA THR A 10 -1.16 1.45 6.70
C THR A 10 -0.83 0.01 7.09
N LEU A 11 0.01 -0.19 8.11
CA LEU A 11 0.34 -1.52 8.63
C LEU A 11 -0.90 -2.23 9.16
N ILE A 12 -1.69 -1.54 9.97
CA ILE A 12 -2.91 -2.08 10.60
C ILE A 12 -3.95 -2.41 9.54
N GLU A 13 -4.24 -1.50 8.63
CA GLU A 13 -5.22 -1.73 7.56
C GLU A 13 -4.76 -2.89 6.67
N PHE A 14 -3.48 -2.97 6.32
CA PHE A 14 -2.97 -4.05 5.49
C PHE A 14 -3.11 -5.43 6.15
N ILE A 15 -2.93 -5.53 7.47
CA ILE A 15 -2.94 -6.82 8.18
C ILE A 15 -4.33 -7.18 8.71
N LEU A 16 -5.09 -6.23 9.24
CA LEU A 16 -6.28 -6.48 10.07
C LEU A 16 -7.60 -6.08 9.39
N LYS A 17 -7.57 -5.40 8.24
CA LYS A 17 -8.80 -5.03 7.52
C LYS A 17 -9.49 -6.27 6.98
N ARG A 18 -10.80 -6.33 7.18
CA ARG A 18 -11.70 -7.46 6.89
C ARG A 18 -13.06 -6.93 6.42
N GLY A 19 -13.89 -7.82 5.87
CA GLY A 19 -15.22 -7.47 5.39
C GLY A 19 -15.21 -6.79 4.02
N ASP A 20 -16.21 -5.94 3.80
CA ASP A 20 -16.63 -5.52 2.47
C ASP A 20 -15.77 -4.38 1.91
N LEU A 21 -15.62 -4.39 0.59
CA LEU A 21 -15.13 -3.24 -0.16
C LEU A 21 -16.23 -2.17 -0.19
N VAL A 22 -15.99 -1.05 0.49
CA VAL A 22 -16.91 0.10 0.47
C VAL A 22 -16.44 1.09 -0.60
N PRO A 23 -17.33 1.53 -1.52
CA PRO A 23 -16.99 2.60 -2.46
C PRO A 23 -16.50 3.84 -1.72
N THR A 24 -15.32 4.35 -2.08
CA THR A 24 -14.82 5.61 -1.51
C THR A 24 -15.69 6.78 -1.99
N SER A 25 -16.63 7.21 -1.16
CA SER A 25 -17.30 8.50 -1.29
C SER A 25 -16.42 9.61 -0.66
N THR A 26 -15.29 9.90 -1.28
CA THR A 26 -14.48 11.07 -0.91
C THR A 26 -15.22 12.34 -1.31
N SER A 27 -15.96 12.93 -0.37
CA SER A 27 -16.30 14.36 -0.45
C SER A 27 -15.20 15.16 0.25
N ASP A 28 -14.54 16.08 -0.46
CA ASP A 28 -13.48 16.93 0.10
C ASP A 28 -13.95 17.76 1.32
N ASN A 29 -15.26 18.00 1.41
CA ASN A 29 -15.89 18.66 2.56
C ASN A 29 -15.79 17.87 3.87
N SER A 30 -15.68 16.53 3.83
CA SER A 30 -15.64 15.70 5.04
C SER A 30 -14.28 15.75 5.75
N MET A 31 -13.17 15.82 5.01
CA MET A 31 -11.82 15.83 5.58
C MET A 31 -11.50 17.15 6.29
N ALA A 32 -11.92 18.28 5.72
CA ALA A 32 -11.76 19.60 6.34
C ALA A 32 -12.64 19.73 7.60
N ALA A 33 -13.87 19.19 7.55
CA ALA A 33 -14.77 19.12 8.70
C ALA A 33 -14.17 18.24 9.82
N GLY A 34 -13.68 17.04 9.50
CA GLY A 34 -13.05 16.13 10.47
C GLY A 34 -11.86 16.77 11.17
N SER A 35 -10.95 17.40 10.41
CA SER A 35 -9.80 18.12 10.99
C SER A 35 -10.21 19.27 11.91
N ARG A 36 -11.31 19.96 11.61
CA ARG A 36 -11.87 21.02 12.47
C ARG A 36 -12.41 20.44 13.77
N ILE A 37 -13.11 19.30 13.70
CA ILE A 37 -13.65 18.60 14.85
C ILE A 37 -12.53 18.11 15.77
N HIS A 38 -11.48 17.48 15.22
CA HIS A 38 -10.31 17.05 16.01
C HIS A 38 -9.71 18.22 16.78
N ARG A 39 -9.43 19.35 16.11
CA ARG A 39 -8.91 20.56 16.77
C ARG A 39 -9.85 21.11 17.84
N LYS A 40 -11.17 21.05 17.63
CA LYS A 40 -12.17 21.50 18.61
C LYS A 40 -12.12 20.62 19.87
N ILE A 41 -12.03 19.29 19.70
CA ILE A 41 -11.93 18.34 20.80
C ILE A 41 -10.60 18.50 21.54
N GLN A 42 -9.48 18.51 20.82
CA GLN A 42 -8.15 18.67 21.43
C GLN A 42 -8.04 19.96 22.25
N LYS A 43 -8.64 21.07 21.78
CA LYS A 43 -8.68 22.34 22.54
C LYS A 43 -9.53 22.30 23.81
N SER A 44 -10.49 21.40 23.91
CA SER A 44 -11.30 21.23 25.12
C SER A 44 -10.66 20.30 26.15
N ARG A 45 -9.53 19.66 25.81
CA ARG A 45 -8.80 18.77 26.70
C ARG A 45 -7.97 19.55 27.73
N PRO A 46 -7.64 18.94 28.89
CA PRO A 46 -6.86 19.59 29.95
C PRO A 46 -5.45 20.01 29.52
N LEU A 47 -4.79 20.86 30.30
CA LEU A 47 -3.40 21.30 30.04
C LEU A 47 -2.37 20.16 30.02
N THR A 48 -2.68 19.04 30.67
CA THR A 48 -1.86 17.81 30.69
C THR A 48 -1.95 17.00 29.40
N TYR A 49 -2.83 17.41 28.47
CA TYR A 49 -3.05 16.76 27.19
C TYR A 49 -2.12 17.33 26.12
N ALA A 50 -1.29 16.47 25.53
CA ALA A 50 -0.51 16.77 24.35
C ALA A 50 -1.27 16.27 23.11
N ALA A 51 -1.65 17.18 22.22
CA ALA A 51 -2.28 16.85 20.94
C ALA A 51 -1.24 16.46 19.88
N GLU A 52 -1.64 15.60 18.93
CA GLU A 52 -0.86 15.28 17.72
C GLU A 52 0.55 14.74 18.00
N VAL A 53 0.66 13.75 18.91
CA VAL A 53 1.96 13.22 19.36
C VAL A 53 2.49 12.20 18.37
N THR A 54 3.68 12.48 17.80
CA THR A 54 4.39 11.52 16.95
C THR A 54 4.98 10.38 17.79
N LEU A 55 4.64 9.15 17.42
CA LEU A 55 5.16 7.92 18.01
C LEU A 55 5.85 7.09 16.94
N LYS A 56 7.01 6.52 17.28
CA LYS A 56 7.77 5.68 16.37
C LYS A 56 8.51 4.56 17.09
N THR A 57 8.68 3.45 16.39
CA THR A 57 9.51 2.32 16.81
C THR A 57 10.21 1.72 15.60
N ASN A 58 11.31 1.01 15.82
CA ASN A 58 12.10 0.41 14.75
C ASN A 58 12.25 -1.09 14.96
N PHE A 59 12.34 -1.82 13.86
CA PHE A 59 12.81 -3.20 13.87
C PHE A 59 13.69 -3.47 12.65
N GLU A 60 14.65 -4.36 12.82
CA GLU A 60 15.50 -4.84 11.74
C GLU A 60 14.95 -6.16 11.20
N TYR A 61 14.93 -6.30 9.87
CA TYR A 61 14.56 -7.55 9.22
C TYR A 61 15.26 -7.67 7.86
N LEU A 62 15.89 -8.82 7.59
CA LEU A 62 16.63 -9.08 6.34
C LEU A 62 17.65 -7.97 6.01
N GLY A 63 18.40 -7.51 7.02
CA GLY A 63 19.42 -6.45 6.87
C GLY A 63 18.86 -5.05 6.57
N THR A 64 17.54 -4.87 6.65
CA THR A 64 16.86 -3.59 6.42
C THR A 64 16.24 -3.09 7.72
N ASN A 65 16.45 -1.80 8.01
CA ASN A 65 15.80 -1.12 9.12
C ASN A 65 14.45 -0.55 8.67
N TYR A 66 13.41 -0.89 9.43
CA TYR A 66 12.04 -0.42 9.23
C TYR A 66 11.62 0.46 10.40
N GLU A 67 11.13 1.66 10.09
CA GLU A 67 10.56 2.59 11.07
C GLU A 67 9.04 2.56 10.96
N ILE A 68 8.38 2.08 12.01
CA ILE A 68 6.94 2.16 12.15
C ILE A 68 6.63 3.46 12.87
N SER A 69 5.84 4.32 12.23
CA SER A 69 5.52 5.63 12.80
C SER A 69 4.07 6.05 12.55
N GLY A 70 3.57 6.91 13.41
CA GLY A 70 2.24 7.49 13.31
C GLY A 70 2.07 8.64 14.29
N ARG A 71 0.88 9.22 14.29
CA ARG A 71 0.56 10.39 15.10
C ARG A 71 -0.72 10.08 15.88
N ALA A 72 -0.59 9.95 17.19
CA ALA A 72 -1.73 9.81 18.08
C ALA A 72 -2.45 11.16 18.17
N ASP A 73 -3.78 11.16 18.15
CA ASP A 73 -4.56 12.40 18.26
C ASP A 73 -4.29 13.11 19.60
N GLY A 74 -4.07 12.33 20.66
CA GLY A 74 -3.84 12.83 22.00
C GLY A 74 -3.14 11.90 22.96
N ILE A 75 -2.33 12.46 23.86
CA ILE A 75 -1.83 11.76 25.04
C ILE A 75 -1.99 12.67 26.26
N ASN A 76 -2.80 12.24 27.23
CA ASN A 76 -2.97 12.90 28.51
C ASN A 76 -2.10 12.22 29.56
N ARG A 77 -1.25 12.99 30.26
CA ARG A 77 -0.38 12.48 31.32
C ARG A 77 -0.73 13.15 32.65
N THR A 78 -1.33 12.40 33.56
CA THR A 78 -1.59 12.85 34.94
C THR A 78 -0.65 12.12 35.90
N ALA A 79 -0.70 12.48 37.20
CA ALA A 79 0.09 11.78 38.21
C ALA A 79 -0.34 10.32 38.38
N ASP A 80 -1.62 10.02 38.13
CA ASP A 80 -2.23 8.72 38.39
C ASP A 80 -2.31 7.84 37.13
N GLU A 81 -2.35 8.45 35.94
CA GLU A 81 -2.70 7.75 34.71
C GLU A 81 -2.06 8.36 33.46
N VAL A 82 -1.64 7.50 32.53
CA VAL A 82 -1.32 7.88 31.15
C VAL A 82 -2.42 7.35 30.24
N LEU A 83 -3.05 8.26 29.49
CA LEU A 83 -4.17 7.98 28.59
C LEU A 83 -3.79 8.35 27.16
N ILE A 84 -3.91 7.42 26.22
CA ILE A 84 -3.84 7.70 24.78
C ILE A 84 -5.27 7.82 24.25
N GLU A 85 -5.55 8.90 23.52
CA GLU A 85 -6.83 9.14 22.86
C GLU A 85 -6.66 9.06 21.34
N GLU A 86 -7.53 8.28 20.70
CA GLU A 86 -7.74 8.28 19.25
C GLU A 86 -9.13 8.85 18.95
N ILE A 87 -9.21 9.85 18.08
CA ILE A 87 -10.44 10.53 17.70
C ILE A 87 -10.84 10.03 16.31
N LYS A 88 -12.12 9.67 16.14
CA LYS A 88 -12.67 9.22 14.86
C LYS A 88 -13.91 10.02 14.52
N THR A 89 -14.02 10.45 13.27
CA THR A 89 -15.18 11.19 12.76
C THR A 89 -15.82 10.42 11.63
N SER A 90 -17.12 10.18 11.69
CA SER A 90 -17.89 9.57 10.60
C SER A 90 -19.36 9.95 10.71
N ASP A 91 -20.08 9.88 9.60
CA ASP A 91 -21.53 10.05 9.49
C ASP A 91 -22.35 8.85 9.98
N VAL A 92 -21.76 7.65 9.97
CA VAL A 92 -22.37 6.41 10.47
C VAL A 92 -22.56 6.50 12.00
N LYS A 93 -23.68 5.99 12.52
CA LYS A 93 -23.87 5.95 13.98
C LYS A 93 -22.87 4.99 14.61
N PHE A 94 -22.38 5.33 15.80
CA PHE A 94 -21.45 4.46 16.54
C PHE A 94 -22.02 3.04 16.75
N SER A 95 -23.34 2.91 17.00
CA SER A 95 -24.02 1.62 17.18
C SER A 95 -24.17 0.80 15.89
N GLU A 96 -23.95 1.42 14.73
CA GLU A 96 -24.06 0.79 13.41
C GLU A 96 -22.67 0.46 12.82
N LEU A 97 -21.58 0.80 13.52
CA LEU A 97 -20.23 0.41 13.13
C LEU A 97 -20.11 -1.12 13.16
N ASN A 98 -19.55 -1.68 12.09
CA ASN A 98 -19.18 -3.09 12.10
C ASN A 98 -17.97 -3.34 13.02
N ASP A 99 -17.87 -4.57 13.52
CA ASP A 99 -16.81 -4.99 14.44
C ASP A 99 -15.41 -4.75 13.86
N ASN A 100 -15.21 -4.95 12.55
CA ASN A 100 -13.89 -4.75 11.95
C ASN A 100 -13.43 -3.29 11.97
N THR A 101 -14.34 -2.33 11.75
CA THR A 101 -14.01 -0.90 11.80
C THR A 101 -13.58 -0.51 13.21
N LEU A 102 -14.33 -0.99 14.22
CA LEU A 102 -14.00 -0.77 15.62
C LEU A 102 -12.67 -1.44 15.99
N ASP A 103 -12.42 -2.67 15.53
CA ASP A 103 -11.14 -3.38 15.69
C ASP A 103 -9.96 -2.58 15.13
N LEU A 104 -10.11 -2.01 13.93
CA LEU A 104 -9.06 -1.20 13.30
C LEU A 104 -8.77 0.07 14.10
N TYR A 105 -9.80 0.74 14.61
CA TYR A 105 -9.65 1.92 15.46
C TYR A 105 -8.89 1.57 16.75
N TRP A 106 -9.25 0.48 17.41
CA TRP A 106 -8.54 0.01 18.60
C TRP A 106 -7.14 -0.49 18.29
N ALA A 107 -6.92 -1.16 17.16
CA ALA A 107 -5.59 -1.61 16.75
C ALA A 107 -4.62 -0.43 16.65
N GLN A 108 -5.07 0.73 16.17
CA GLN A 108 -4.25 1.93 16.07
C GLN A 108 -3.85 2.45 17.45
N ALA A 109 -4.82 2.58 18.36
CA ALA A 109 -4.56 2.97 19.75
C ALA A 109 -3.64 1.96 20.47
N LYS A 110 -3.81 0.65 20.22
CA LYS A 110 -2.97 -0.42 20.79
C LYS A 110 -1.51 -0.32 20.34
N VAL A 111 -1.26 -0.04 19.05
CA VAL A 111 0.12 0.15 18.56
C VAL A 111 0.75 1.41 19.18
N TYR A 112 0.01 2.51 19.29
CA TYR A 112 0.48 3.69 20.01
C TYR A 112 0.80 3.37 21.47
N GLY A 113 -0.06 2.58 22.12
CA GLY A 113 0.14 2.09 23.49
C GLY A 113 1.43 1.30 23.66
N TYR A 114 1.70 0.34 22.76
CA TYR A 114 2.95 -0.41 22.75
C TYR A 114 4.18 0.51 22.66
N ILE A 115 4.18 1.45 21.71
CA ILE A 115 5.31 2.36 21.50
C ILE A 115 5.54 3.23 22.74
N LEU A 116 4.47 3.81 23.29
CA LEU A 116 4.56 4.69 24.46
C LEU A 116 5.05 3.92 25.70
N MET A 117 4.44 2.77 26.01
CA MET A 117 4.81 1.96 27.16
C MET A 117 6.25 1.44 27.08
N THR A 118 6.73 1.15 25.87
CA THR A 118 8.13 0.73 25.65
C THR A 118 9.09 1.91 25.83
N THR A 119 8.74 3.08 25.30
CA THR A 119 9.62 4.27 25.32
C THR A 119 9.72 4.90 26.71
N GLU A 120 8.60 4.97 27.43
CA GLU A 120 8.51 5.59 28.77
C GLU A 120 8.59 4.55 29.90
N ASN A 121 8.80 3.28 29.58
CA ASN A 121 8.85 2.16 30.53
C ASN A 121 7.64 2.09 31.47
N LEU A 122 6.44 2.20 30.91
CA LEU A 122 5.17 2.11 31.63
C LEU A 122 4.63 0.67 31.59
N ASP A 123 4.06 0.19 32.70
CA ASP A 123 3.47 -1.16 32.76
C ASP A 123 2.00 -1.18 32.32
N HIS A 124 1.29 -0.06 32.50
CA HIS A 124 -0.12 0.09 32.19
C HIS A 124 -0.41 1.48 31.65
N ILE A 125 -1.38 1.57 30.75
CA ILE A 125 -1.98 2.81 30.26
C ILE A 125 -3.48 2.59 30.09
N SER A 126 -4.21 3.67 29.87
CA SER A 126 -5.54 3.55 29.26
C SER A 126 -5.52 3.96 27.80
N LEU A 127 -6.38 3.32 27.04
CA LEU A 127 -6.68 3.69 25.67
C LEU A 127 -8.13 4.19 25.62
N GLN A 128 -8.35 5.32 24.95
CA GLN A 128 -9.66 5.88 24.73
C GLN A 128 -9.92 6.09 23.24
N LEU A 129 -11.08 5.63 22.81
CA LEU A 129 -11.64 5.97 21.51
C LEU A 129 -12.71 7.04 21.72
N THR A 130 -12.55 8.18 21.06
CA THR A 130 -13.55 9.25 21.01
C THR A 130 -14.13 9.32 19.60
N TYR A 131 -15.32 8.76 19.45
CA TYR A 131 -16.04 8.76 18.19
C TYR A 131 -16.98 9.96 18.12
N VAL A 132 -16.95 10.68 17.01
CA VAL A 132 -17.77 11.85 16.75
C VAL A 132 -18.62 11.57 15.52
N GLN A 133 -19.93 11.44 15.74
CA GLN A 133 -20.88 11.30 14.66
C GLN A 133 -21.16 12.66 14.02
N THR A 134 -20.93 12.78 12.72
CA THR A 134 -21.25 13.99 11.94
C THR A 134 -22.59 13.86 11.23
N PRO A 135 -23.32 14.96 10.96
CA PRO A 135 -22.96 16.35 11.26
C PRO A 135 -23.31 16.82 12.69
N ASP A 136 -24.08 16.03 13.46
CA ASP A 136 -24.62 16.46 14.77
C ASP A 136 -23.57 16.58 15.89
N GLU A 137 -22.32 16.20 15.61
CA GLU A 137 -21.18 16.15 16.53
C GLU A 137 -21.49 15.37 17.83
N GLN A 138 -22.33 14.32 17.73
CA GLN A 138 -22.59 13.45 18.87
C GLN A 138 -21.33 12.67 19.24
N ILE A 139 -20.90 12.79 20.50
CA ILE A 139 -19.66 12.17 20.99
C ILE A 139 -19.97 10.91 21.78
N THR A 140 -19.37 9.80 21.36
CA THR A 140 -19.32 8.54 22.12
C THR A 140 -17.89 8.28 22.53
N THR A 141 -17.65 8.01 23.82
CA THR A 141 -16.32 7.73 24.35
C THR A 141 -16.28 6.36 25.00
N THR A 142 -15.29 5.55 24.61
CA THR A 142 -15.04 4.23 25.19
C THR A 142 -13.60 4.16 25.67
N LYS A 143 -13.38 3.64 26.87
CA LYS A 143 -12.07 3.53 27.52
C LYS A 143 -11.79 2.08 27.91
N ILE A 144 -10.56 1.63 27.70
CA ILE A 144 -10.06 0.33 28.17
C ILE A 144 -8.73 0.50 28.88
N GLU A 145 -8.49 -0.31 29.90
CA GLU A 145 -7.16 -0.48 30.47
C GLU A 145 -6.32 -1.41 29.59
N TYR A 146 -5.03 -1.10 29.44
CA TYR A 146 -4.14 -1.85 28.55
C TYR A 146 -2.77 -2.04 29.19
N SER A 147 -2.36 -3.30 29.34
CA SER A 147 -1.08 -3.66 29.93
C SER A 147 0.02 -3.75 28.88
N LYS A 148 1.27 -3.55 29.33
CA LYS A 148 2.47 -3.71 28.51
C LYS A 148 2.59 -5.12 27.93
N SER A 149 2.18 -6.15 28.68
CA SER A 149 2.20 -7.54 28.21
C SER A 149 1.24 -7.77 27.03
N ALA A 150 0.00 -7.27 27.12
CA ALA A 150 -0.97 -7.35 26.04
C ALA A 150 -0.53 -6.53 24.81
N ALA A 151 0.05 -5.35 25.03
CA ALA A 151 0.61 -4.51 23.98
C ALA A 151 1.76 -5.17 23.23
N THR A 152 2.67 -5.80 23.98
CA THR A 152 3.82 -6.50 23.42
C THR A 152 3.38 -7.72 22.60
N SER A 153 2.42 -8.52 23.10
CA SER A 153 1.89 -9.66 22.33
C SER A 153 1.25 -9.21 21.02
N PHE A 154 0.33 -8.23 21.11
CA PHE A 154 -0.38 -7.71 19.94
C PHE A 154 0.57 -7.12 18.88
N PHE A 155 1.54 -6.31 19.31
CA PHE A 155 2.52 -5.74 18.39
C PHE A 155 3.38 -6.83 17.74
N ASN A 156 3.89 -7.80 18.52
CA ASN A 156 4.71 -8.87 17.98
C ASN A 156 3.95 -9.75 16.97
N GLU A 157 2.69 -10.06 17.24
CA GLU A 157 1.81 -10.77 16.30
C GLU A 157 1.63 -9.99 14.99
N LEU A 158 1.34 -8.69 15.09
CA LEU A 158 1.19 -7.80 13.93
C LEU A 158 2.47 -7.76 13.08
N ILE A 159 3.63 -7.60 13.71
CA ILE A 159 4.92 -7.56 13.02
C ILE A 159 5.28 -8.91 12.41
N ASN A 160 5.03 -10.02 13.11
CA ASN A 160 5.32 -11.34 12.60
C ASN A 160 4.50 -11.67 11.36
N GLU A 161 3.23 -11.26 11.31
CA GLU A 161 2.42 -11.39 10.10
C GLU A 161 2.95 -10.50 8.97
N TYR A 162 3.30 -9.25 9.27
CA TYR A 162 3.83 -8.32 8.27
C TYR A 162 5.19 -8.76 7.70
N LYS A 163 6.05 -9.40 8.50
CA LYS A 163 7.35 -9.94 8.06
C LYS A 163 7.23 -10.94 6.91
N LYS A 164 6.12 -11.68 6.79
CA LYS A 164 5.87 -12.59 5.66
C LYS A 164 5.80 -11.82 4.34
N TRP A 165 5.15 -10.66 4.35
CA TRP A 165 5.02 -9.77 3.18
C TRP A 165 6.30 -9.02 2.86
N LEU A 166 7.05 -8.61 3.89
CA LEU A 166 8.38 -8.03 3.72
C LEU A 166 9.33 -9.04 3.07
N LYS A 167 9.28 -10.31 3.50
CA LYS A 167 10.06 -11.38 2.88
C LYS A 167 9.69 -11.56 1.41
N LEU A 168 8.40 -11.64 1.08
CA LEU A 168 7.95 -11.74 -0.31
C LEU A 168 8.50 -10.60 -1.17
N ARG A 169 8.37 -9.35 -0.72
CA ARG A 169 8.91 -8.19 -1.45
C ARG A 169 10.43 -8.21 -1.58
N HIS A 170 11.13 -8.63 -0.53
CA HIS A 170 12.58 -8.78 -0.55
C HIS A 170 13.00 -9.81 -1.60
N ASP A 171 12.40 -11.01 -1.59
CA ASP A 171 12.74 -12.09 -2.52
C ASP A 171 12.47 -11.68 -3.98
N LEU A 172 11.34 -10.99 -4.25
CA LEU A 172 11.03 -10.43 -5.57
C LEU A 172 12.07 -9.38 -6.02
N ASN A 173 12.46 -8.49 -5.10
CA ASN A 173 13.42 -7.43 -5.37
C ASN A 173 14.81 -8.00 -5.70
N GLU A 174 15.30 -8.96 -4.92
CA GLU A 174 16.59 -9.63 -5.16
C GLU A 174 16.60 -10.35 -6.51
N SER A 175 15.55 -11.12 -6.81
CA SER A 175 15.40 -11.81 -8.11
C SER A 175 15.45 -10.82 -9.28
N ARG A 176 14.74 -9.69 -9.15
CA ARG A 176 14.72 -8.63 -10.17
C ARG A 176 16.09 -7.97 -10.34
N ILE A 177 16.76 -7.60 -9.26
CA ILE A 177 18.08 -6.95 -9.33
C ILE A 177 19.06 -7.89 -10.03
N ALA A 178 19.15 -9.15 -9.58
CA ALA A 178 20.08 -10.13 -10.13
C ALA A 178 19.81 -10.39 -11.62
N SER A 179 18.55 -10.66 -11.99
CA SER A 179 18.17 -10.96 -13.36
C SER A 179 18.32 -9.75 -14.30
N ALA A 180 17.90 -8.56 -13.88
CA ALA A 180 18.06 -7.33 -14.65
C ALA A 180 19.54 -6.96 -14.86
N LYS A 181 20.39 -7.21 -13.86
CA LYS A 181 21.84 -7.02 -13.97
C LYS A 181 22.49 -8.01 -14.93
N ALA A 182 22.04 -9.27 -14.95
CA ALA A 182 22.52 -10.27 -15.89
C ALA A 182 21.96 -10.10 -17.32
N LEU A 183 20.83 -9.43 -17.46
CA LEU A 183 20.10 -9.29 -18.73
C LEU A 183 20.96 -8.65 -19.82
N LYS A 184 20.94 -9.27 -21.01
CA LYS A 184 21.55 -8.77 -22.24
C LYS A 184 20.46 -8.21 -23.17
N PHE A 185 20.86 -7.42 -24.16
CA PHE A 185 19.92 -6.94 -25.17
C PHE A 185 19.22 -8.14 -25.85
N PRO A 186 17.89 -8.12 -26.02
CA PRO A 186 17.15 -9.33 -26.38
C PRO A 186 17.29 -9.75 -27.85
N PHE A 187 17.97 -8.94 -28.67
CA PHE A 187 18.26 -9.25 -30.08
C PHE A 187 19.77 -9.45 -30.28
N PRO A 188 20.18 -10.19 -31.33
CA PRO A 188 21.61 -10.40 -31.63
C PRO A 188 22.38 -9.08 -31.80
N GLU A 189 21.75 -8.09 -32.45
CA GLU A 189 22.35 -6.79 -32.74
C GLU A 189 21.31 -5.67 -32.60
N TYR A 190 21.80 -4.46 -32.34
CA TYR A 190 20.99 -3.24 -32.36
C TYR A 190 20.71 -2.83 -33.80
N ARG A 191 19.45 -2.49 -34.10
CA ARG A 191 19.12 -1.80 -35.36
C ARG A 191 19.69 -0.37 -35.34
N PRO A 192 19.88 0.28 -36.51
CA PRO A 192 20.34 1.66 -36.57
C PRO A 192 19.56 2.61 -35.64
N GLY A 193 20.29 3.35 -34.80
CA GLY A 193 19.76 4.30 -33.81
C GLY A 193 19.25 3.70 -32.48
N GLN A 194 18.99 2.39 -32.39
CA GLN A 194 18.50 1.77 -31.14
C GLN A 194 19.51 1.86 -29.99
N TYR A 195 20.78 1.67 -30.31
CA TYR A 195 21.86 1.77 -29.33
C TYR A 195 21.97 3.19 -28.77
N ASP A 196 21.89 4.21 -29.65
CA ASP A 196 21.97 5.60 -29.24
C ASP A 196 20.80 6.00 -28.33
N ILE A 197 19.58 5.56 -28.68
CA ILE A 197 18.40 5.71 -27.82
C ILE A 197 18.64 5.04 -26.45
N SER A 198 19.10 3.79 -26.45
CA SER A 198 19.30 3.03 -25.21
C SER A 198 20.33 3.71 -24.31
N LYS A 199 21.42 4.20 -24.91
CA LYS A 199 22.51 4.90 -24.23
C LYS A 199 22.05 6.23 -23.63
N VAL A 200 21.28 7.04 -24.36
CA VAL A 200 20.79 8.33 -23.83
C VAL A 200 19.75 8.12 -22.72
N VAL A 201 18.88 7.12 -22.85
CA VAL A 201 17.90 6.77 -21.79
C VAL A 201 18.62 6.37 -20.51
N TYR A 202 19.56 5.42 -20.58
CA TYR A 202 20.32 4.99 -19.40
C TYR A 202 21.07 6.15 -18.74
N LYS A 203 21.79 6.96 -19.53
CA LYS A 203 22.48 8.15 -19.01
C LYS A 203 21.53 9.15 -18.36
N THR A 204 20.33 9.33 -18.90
CA THR A 204 19.34 10.24 -18.32
C THR A 204 18.88 9.74 -16.95
N ILE A 205 18.65 8.43 -16.80
CA ILE A 205 18.29 7.80 -15.54
C ILE A 205 19.42 8.00 -14.51
N VAL A 206 20.67 7.66 -14.87
CA VAL A 206 21.86 7.86 -14.02
C VAL A 206 21.96 9.31 -13.52
N ASN A 207 21.73 10.28 -14.42
CA ASN A 207 21.85 11.70 -14.11
C ASN A 207 20.58 12.32 -13.48
N LYS A 208 19.51 11.52 -13.29
CA LYS A 208 18.21 11.97 -12.76
C LYS A 208 17.65 13.19 -13.51
N LYS A 209 17.66 13.12 -14.84
CA LYS A 209 17.17 14.20 -15.72
C LYS A 209 15.88 13.82 -16.45
N HIS A 210 15.28 14.79 -17.13
CA HIS A 210 14.21 14.56 -18.09
C HIS A 210 14.81 14.43 -19.50
N LEU A 211 14.24 13.53 -20.31
CA LEU A 211 14.64 13.30 -21.69
C LEU A 211 13.43 13.54 -22.61
N PHE A 212 13.61 14.43 -23.58
CA PHE A 212 12.71 14.54 -24.73
C PHE A 212 13.39 13.85 -25.90
N LEU A 213 12.74 12.83 -26.46
CA LEU A 213 13.30 11.99 -27.50
C LEU A 213 12.36 11.95 -28.71
N GLU A 214 12.88 12.34 -29.86
CA GLU A 214 12.25 12.09 -31.15
C GLU A 214 12.97 10.92 -31.83
N ALA A 215 12.21 9.90 -32.25
CA ALA A 215 12.76 8.77 -32.99
C ALA A 215 11.75 8.28 -34.04
N PRO A 216 12.20 7.97 -35.28
CA PRO A 216 11.33 7.49 -36.36
C PRO A 216 10.51 6.25 -35.97
N THR A 217 9.38 6.02 -36.63
CA THR A 217 8.62 4.76 -36.51
C THR A 217 9.46 3.57 -36.98
N GLY A 218 9.18 2.37 -36.46
CA GLY A 218 9.92 1.14 -36.84
C GLY A 218 11.31 0.96 -36.20
N THR A 219 11.85 1.97 -35.51
CA THR A 219 13.15 1.90 -34.80
C THR A 219 13.16 1.04 -33.55
N GLY A 220 12.03 0.45 -33.12
CA GLY A 220 11.97 -0.32 -31.87
C GLY A 220 12.15 0.55 -30.62
N LYS A 221 11.47 1.71 -30.60
CA LYS A 221 11.48 2.65 -29.45
C LYS A 221 11.18 1.95 -28.13
N THR A 222 10.16 1.11 -28.08
CA THR A 222 9.71 0.43 -26.86
C THR A 222 10.80 -0.40 -26.20
N VAL A 223 11.47 -1.29 -26.96
CA VAL A 223 12.57 -2.08 -26.40
C VAL A 223 13.79 -1.22 -26.07
N SER A 224 14.06 -0.19 -26.89
CA SER A 224 15.20 0.71 -26.72
C SER A 224 15.04 1.66 -25.52
N THR A 225 13.83 1.82 -24.98
CA THR A 225 13.58 2.57 -23.74
C THR A 225 13.39 1.65 -22.53
N LEU A 226 12.70 0.51 -22.70
CA LEU A 226 12.46 -0.44 -21.62
C LEU A 226 13.73 -1.18 -21.20
N PHE A 227 14.52 -1.70 -22.16
CA PHE A 227 15.75 -2.43 -21.84
C PHE A 227 16.72 -1.62 -20.95
N PRO A 228 17.14 -0.39 -21.29
CA PRO A 228 18.01 0.38 -20.41
C PRO A 228 17.36 0.77 -19.07
N ALA A 229 16.04 0.94 -19.03
CA ALA A 229 15.33 1.20 -17.77
C ALA A 229 15.38 -0.04 -16.86
N VAL A 230 15.14 -1.23 -17.39
CA VAL A 230 15.30 -2.51 -16.67
C VAL A 230 16.76 -2.69 -16.22
N LYS A 231 17.75 -2.44 -17.09
CA LYS A 231 19.17 -2.45 -16.68
C LYS A 231 19.44 -1.53 -15.51
N SER A 232 18.80 -0.36 -15.48
CA SER A 232 18.93 0.61 -14.39
C SER A 232 18.35 0.09 -13.06
N MET A 233 17.35 -0.81 -13.09
CA MET A 233 16.88 -1.52 -11.90
C MET A 233 17.93 -2.50 -11.37
N GLY A 234 18.63 -3.21 -12.27
CA GLY A 234 19.71 -4.14 -11.90
C GLY A 234 20.96 -3.46 -11.33
N GLU A 235 21.15 -2.18 -11.64
CA GLU A 235 22.17 -1.31 -11.03
C GLU A 235 21.61 -0.48 -9.86
N GLU A 236 20.39 -0.80 -9.39
CA GLU A 236 19.73 -0.17 -8.24
C GLU A 236 19.57 1.36 -8.35
N LEU A 237 19.57 1.89 -9.58
CA LEU A 237 19.39 3.33 -9.83
C LEU A 237 17.93 3.75 -9.74
N ILE A 238 17.01 2.81 -10.00
CA ILE A 238 15.57 2.96 -9.91
C ILE A 238 14.94 1.68 -9.34
N ASN A 239 13.75 1.80 -8.75
CA ASN A 239 13.04 0.68 -8.13
C ASN A 239 11.71 0.31 -8.83
N ARG A 240 11.19 1.16 -9.73
CA ARG A 240 9.93 0.96 -10.43
C ARG A 240 9.94 1.71 -11.77
N ILE A 241 9.25 1.15 -12.77
CA ILE A 241 9.02 1.79 -14.07
C ILE A 241 7.51 2.00 -14.23
N PHE A 242 7.11 3.24 -14.45
CA PHE A 242 5.75 3.56 -14.90
C PHE A 242 5.80 3.84 -16.39
N TYR A 243 5.09 3.04 -17.18
CA TYR A 243 5.05 3.18 -18.63
C TYR A 243 3.65 3.63 -19.07
N PHE A 244 3.54 4.86 -19.56
CA PHE A 244 2.27 5.44 -19.99
C PHE A 244 2.13 5.37 -21.51
N THR A 245 0.95 4.93 -21.97
CA THR A 245 0.64 4.83 -23.40
C THR A 245 -0.68 5.50 -23.71
N ALA A 246 -0.76 6.25 -24.82
CA ALA A 246 -2.01 6.90 -25.24
C ALA A 246 -3.03 5.95 -25.86
N LYS A 247 -2.59 4.82 -26.43
CA LYS A 247 -3.46 3.86 -27.15
C LYS A 247 -3.28 2.44 -26.62
N GLN A 248 -4.34 1.64 -26.68
CA GLN A 248 -4.28 0.22 -26.30
C GLN A 248 -3.32 -0.58 -27.20
N SER A 249 -3.17 -0.24 -28.48
CA SER A 249 -2.20 -0.92 -29.36
C SER A 249 -0.76 -0.76 -28.88
N THR A 250 -0.38 0.44 -28.43
CA THR A 250 0.96 0.70 -27.88
C THR A 250 1.20 -0.01 -26.54
N ARG A 251 0.15 -0.27 -25.76
CA ARG A 251 0.23 -1.05 -24.53
C ARG A 251 0.63 -2.50 -24.84
N LYS A 252 -0.02 -3.12 -25.84
CA LYS A 252 0.30 -4.49 -26.25
C LYS A 252 1.77 -4.64 -26.68
N VAL A 253 2.32 -3.65 -27.38
CA VAL A 253 3.75 -3.62 -27.75
C VAL A 253 4.66 -3.56 -26.51
N CYS A 254 4.23 -2.93 -25.42
CA CYS A 254 4.99 -2.91 -24.17
C CYS A 254 4.92 -4.25 -23.45
N GLU A 255 3.74 -4.89 -23.44
CA GLU A 255 3.56 -6.23 -22.89
C GLU A 255 4.45 -7.24 -23.63
N GLU A 256 4.44 -7.24 -24.97
CA GLU A 256 5.30 -8.08 -25.81
C GLU A 256 6.79 -7.82 -25.58
N ALA A 257 7.17 -6.56 -25.33
CA ALA A 257 8.56 -6.22 -25.01
C ALA A 257 8.99 -6.77 -23.65
N ILE A 258 8.12 -6.75 -22.64
CA ILE A 258 8.40 -7.38 -21.34
C ILE A 258 8.48 -8.89 -21.48
N GLU A 259 7.54 -9.51 -22.18
CA GLU A 259 7.54 -10.96 -22.46
C GLU A 259 8.85 -11.39 -23.13
N LEU A 260 9.32 -10.62 -24.12
CA LEU A 260 10.59 -10.85 -24.78
C LEU A 260 11.79 -10.78 -23.81
N LEU A 261 11.80 -9.81 -22.88
CA LEU A 261 12.88 -9.69 -21.90
C LEU A 261 12.82 -10.84 -20.87
N THR A 262 11.63 -11.23 -20.43
CA THR A 262 11.43 -12.39 -19.54
C THR A 262 11.92 -13.68 -20.18
N ALA A 263 11.62 -13.90 -21.46
CA ALA A 263 12.15 -15.02 -22.24
C ALA A 263 13.69 -15.01 -22.38
N LYS A 264 14.35 -13.88 -22.08
CA LYS A 264 15.81 -13.74 -22.02
C LYS A 264 16.37 -13.79 -20.60
N GLY A 265 15.57 -14.25 -19.64
CA GLY A 265 16.00 -14.51 -18.27
C GLY A 265 15.76 -13.36 -17.29
N LEU A 266 14.98 -12.34 -17.67
CA LEU A 266 14.52 -11.32 -16.73
C LEU A 266 13.44 -11.89 -15.82
N SER A 267 13.57 -11.68 -14.51
CA SER A 267 12.51 -11.97 -13.54
C SER A 267 12.01 -10.63 -13.00
N LEU A 268 10.78 -10.25 -13.30
CA LEU A 268 10.13 -9.08 -12.70
C LEU A 268 8.63 -9.29 -12.60
N LYS A 269 7.99 -8.50 -11.73
CA LYS A 269 6.53 -8.40 -11.71
C LYS A 269 6.10 -7.17 -12.49
N SER A 270 5.37 -7.37 -13.58
CA SER A 270 4.76 -6.30 -14.37
C SER A 270 3.24 -6.37 -14.29
N ILE A 271 2.57 -5.22 -14.32
CA ILE A 271 1.10 -5.16 -14.30
C ILE A 271 0.58 -4.14 -15.30
N THR A 272 -0.50 -4.50 -15.99
CA THR A 272 -1.28 -3.60 -16.85
C THR A 272 -2.53 -3.12 -16.11
N LEU A 273 -2.52 -1.87 -15.67
CA LEU A 273 -3.70 -1.26 -15.06
C LEU A 273 -4.76 -0.93 -16.13
N THR A 274 -6.00 -1.29 -15.83
CA THR A 274 -7.14 -1.12 -16.74
C THR A 274 -8.21 -0.28 -16.04
N ALA A 275 -8.88 0.60 -16.78
CA ALA A 275 -9.96 1.42 -16.24
C ALA A 275 -11.07 0.54 -15.67
N ARG A 276 -11.73 1.01 -14.60
CA ARG A 276 -12.77 0.27 -13.86
C ARG A 276 -13.85 -0.26 -14.80
N GLU A 277 -14.35 0.59 -15.70
CA GLU A 277 -15.42 0.29 -16.65
C GLU A 277 -15.02 -0.77 -17.69
N GLN A 278 -13.71 -0.98 -17.87
CA GLN A 278 -13.19 -1.93 -18.84
C GLN A 278 -12.84 -3.29 -18.23
N ILE A 279 -12.70 -3.41 -16.91
CA ILE A 279 -12.26 -4.65 -16.24
C ILE A 279 -13.35 -5.34 -15.41
N ILE A 280 -14.41 -4.60 -15.06
CA ILE A 280 -15.59 -5.10 -14.35
C ILE A 280 -16.21 -6.34 -14.98
N PHE A 281 -16.71 -7.27 -14.16
CA PHE A 281 -17.43 -8.44 -14.64
C PHE A 281 -18.88 -8.12 -15.03
N PRO A 282 -19.49 -8.84 -15.98
CA PRO A 282 -20.91 -8.70 -16.29
C PRO A 282 -21.81 -8.91 -15.07
N GLU A 283 -21.43 -9.79 -14.14
CA GLU A 283 -22.18 -10.05 -12.91
C GLU A 283 -22.08 -8.93 -11.87
N GLU A 284 -21.25 -7.92 -12.08
CA GLU A 284 -21.14 -6.74 -11.21
C GLU A 284 -21.90 -5.53 -11.78
N GLN A 285 -22.27 -5.58 -13.06
CA GLN A 285 -22.93 -4.47 -13.74
C GLN A 285 -24.31 -4.23 -13.14
N ASP A 286 -24.60 -2.97 -12.84
CA ASP A 286 -25.87 -2.51 -12.29
C ASP A 286 -26.26 -3.12 -10.92
N ILE A 287 -25.31 -3.74 -10.21
CA ILE A 287 -25.50 -4.23 -8.85
C ILE A 287 -25.01 -3.18 -7.85
N VAL A 288 -25.82 -2.91 -6.83
CA VAL A 288 -25.44 -2.05 -5.71
C VAL A 288 -24.33 -2.68 -4.88
N ALA A 289 -23.43 -1.87 -4.31
CA ALA A 289 -22.20 -2.34 -3.67
C ALA A 289 -22.42 -3.37 -2.55
N ASP A 290 -23.50 -3.23 -1.78
CA ASP A 290 -23.91 -4.11 -0.69
C ASP A 290 -24.51 -5.45 -1.16
N GLN A 291 -24.69 -5.63 -2.47
CA GLN A 291 -25.16 -6.87 -3.09
C GLN A 291 -24.13 -7.45 -4.08
N ASN A 292 -23.01 -6.77 -4.32
CA ASN A 292 -22.01 -7.23 -5.26
C ASN A 292 -21.16 -8.36 -4.62
N PRO A 293 -21.18 -9.60 -5.17
CA PRO A 293 -20.48 -10.74 -4.59
C PRO A 293 -18.94 -10.59 -4.58
N TYR A 294 -18.39 -9.73 -5.43
CA TYR A 294 -16.95 -9.44 -5.50
C TYR A 294 -16.51 -8.35 -4.50
N MET A 295 -17.46 -7.58 -3.96
CA MET A 295 -17.22 -6.54 -2.96
C MET A 295 -17.48 -7.05 -1.54
N ILE A 296 -18.50 -7.88 -1.34
CA ILE A 296 -18.86 -8.45 -0.02
C ILE A 296 -17.74 -9.39 0.45
N GLY A 297 -17.10 -9.12 1.58
CA GLY A 297 -15.98 -9.89 2.13
C GLY A 297 -14.67 -9.76 1.33
N TYR A 298 -14.54 -8.71 0.51
CA TYR A 298 -13.33 -8.46 -0.30
C TYR A 298 -12.04 -8.55 0.53
N TYR A 299 -11.98 -7.86 1.67
CA TYR A 299 -10.76 -7.78 2.49
C TYR A 299 -10.44 -9.10 3.21
N ASP A 300 -11.42 -10.02 3.31
CA ASP A 300 -11.18 -11.37 3.82
C ASP A 300 -10.47 -12.26 2.80
N ARG A 301 -10.68 -11.99 1.50
CA ARG A 301 -10.17 -12.81 0.37
C ARG A 301 -8.97 -12.22 -0.34
N ILE A 302 -8.74 -10.91 -0.20
CA ILE A 302 -7.72 -10.17 -0.96
C ILE A 302 -6.29 -10.67 -0.73
N LYS A 303 -5.91 -10.96 0.53
CA LYS A 303 -4.55 -11.37 0.88
C LYS A 303 -4.17 -12.72 0.23
N PRO A 304 -4.98 -13.80 0.38
CA PRO A 304 -4.77 -15.03 -0.38
C PRO A 304 -4.75 -14.81 -1.89
N ALA A 305 -5.61 -13.94 -2.43
CA ALA A 305 -5.65 -13.64 -3.85
C ALA A 305 -4.36 -13.02 -4.37
N ILE A 306 -3.80 -12.04 -3.64
CA ILE A 306 -2.51 -11.41 -3.95
C ILE A 306 -1.37 -12.44 -3.92
N LEU A 307 -1.33 -13.29 -2.89
CA LEU A 307 -0.29 -14.31 -2.79
C LEU A 307 -0.34 -15.30 -3.96
N ASP A 308 -1.55 -15.72 -4.35
CA ASP A 308 -1.74 -16.64 -5.47
C ASP A 308 -1.25 -16.04 -6.79
N ILE A 309 -1.69 -14.82 -7.15
CA ILE A 309 -1.27 -14.21 -8.41
C ILE A 309 0.22 -13.87 -8.43
N ILE A 310 0.78 -13.34 -7.34
CA ILE A 310 2.19 -12.95 -7.28
C ILE A 310 3.14 -14.16 -7.32
N ASN A 311 2.73 -15.30 -6.77
CA ASN A 311 3.57 -16.50 -6.80
C ASN A 311 3.53 -17.23 -8.15
N ASN A 312 2.48 -17.02 -8.95
CA ASN A 312 2.28 -17.78 -10.19
C ASN A 312 2.47 -16.95 -11.48
N GLU A 313 2.39 -15.61 -11.41
CA GLU A 313 2.41 -14.75 -12.59
C GLU A 313 3.50 -13.68 -12.52
N ASP A 314 4.32 -13.56 -13.55
CA ASP A 314 5.30 -12.47 -13.70
C ASP A 314 4.73 -11.29 -14.49
N GLN A 315 3.89 -11.56 -15.48
CA GLN A 315 3.26 -10.54 -16.31
C GLN A 315 1.76 -10.52 -16.11
N ILE A 316 1.28 -9.55 -15.34
CA ILE A 316 -0.10 -9.49 -14.86
C ILE A 316 -0.91 -8.58 -15.80
N THR A 317 -1.47 -9.19 -16.83
CA THR A 317 -2.35 -8.50 -17.79
C THR A 317 -3.78 -8.39 -17.27
N LYS A 318 -4.64 -7.63 -17.97
CA LYS A 318 -6.08 -7.56 -17.70
C LYS A 318 -6.71 -8.96 -17.58
N ALA A 319 -6.42 -9.85 -18.51
CA ALA A 319 -7.01 -11.19 -18.54
C ALA A 319 -6.59 -12.03 -17.33
N ILE A 320 -5.33 -11.89 -16.90
CA ILE A 320 -4.81 -12.56 -15.71
C ILE A 320 -5.49 -12.02 -14.46
N ILE A 321 -5.60 -10.69 -14.31
CA ILE A 321 -6.36 -10.09 -13.20
C ILE A 321 -7.78 -10.65 -13.16
N GLN A 322 -8.49 -10.67 -14.29
CA GLN A 322 -9.86 -11.19 -14.35
C GLN A 322 -9.95 -12.67 -13.95
N ASN A 323 -8.99 -13.50 -14.36
CA ASN A 323 -8.97 -14.92 -14.00
C ASN A 323 -8.82 -15.11 -12.47
N TYR A 324 -7.83 -14.46 -11.86
CA TYR A 324 -7.59 -14.59 -10.42
C TYR A 324 -8.66 -13.87 -9.59
N ALA A 325 -9.16 -12.72 -10.05
CA ALA A 325 -10.29 -12.03 -9.42
C ALA A 325 -11.54 -12.91 -9.38
N LYS A 326 -11.84 -13.62 -10.48
CA LYS A 326 -12.94 -14.58 -10.54
C LYS A 326 -12.71 -15.77 -9.59
N LYS A 327 -11.50 -16.33 -9.59
CA LYS A 327 -11.10 -17.46 -8.73
C LYS A 327 -11.28 -17.15 -7.25
N HIS A 328 -10.89 -15.95 -6.82
CA HIS A 328 -10.93 -15.52 -5.41
C HIS A 328 -12.18 -14.71 -5.07
N GLN A 329 -13.08 -14.49 -6.03
CA GLN A 329 -14.27 -13.66 -5.90
C GLN A 329 -13.95 -12.28 -5.31
N VAL A 330 -13.02 -11.55 -5.91
CA VAL A 330 -12.66 -10.18 -5.51
C VAL A 330 -12.89 -9.21 -6.67
N ASP A 331 -13.24 -7.94 -6.37
CA ASP A 331 -13.44 -6.91 -7.39
C ASP A 331 -12.16 -6.78 -8.24
N PRO A 332 -12.25 -6.93 -9.58
CA PRO A 332 -11.08 -7.01 -10.43
C PRO A 332 -10.34 -5.66 -10.55
N PHE A 333 -11.04 -4.54 -10.39
CA PHE A 333 -10.42 -3.22 -10.46
C PHE A 333 -9.57 -2.96 -9.21
N GLU A 334 -10.16 -3.04 -8.02
CA GLU A 334 -9.44 -2.83 -6.76
C GLU A 334 -8.34 -3.88 -6.59
N PHE A 335 -8.60 -5.14 -6.98
CA PHE A 335 -7.58 -6.19 -6.93
C PHE A 335 -6.36 -5.83 -7.78
N SER A 336 -6.56 -5.22 -8.96
CA SER A 336 -5.44 -4.77 -9.79
C SER A 336 -4.59 -3.69 -9.09
N LEU A 337 -5.21 -2.81 -8.31
CA LEU A 337 -4.51 -1.78 -7.55
C LEU A 337 -3.70 -2.38 -6.39
N ASP A 338 -4.29 -3.31 -5.64
CA ASP A 338 -3.61 -4.01 -4.54
C ASP A 338 -2.42 -4.84 -5.03
N VAL A 339 -2.60 -5.58 -6.13
CA VAL A 339 -1.52 -6.37 -6.76
C VAL A 339 -0.40 -5.46 -7.29
N SER A 340 -0.73 -4.25 -7.78
CA SER A 340 0.27 -3.31 -8.29
C SER A 340 1.30 -2.87 -7.26
N LEU A 341 0.99 -2.97 -5.96
CA LEU A 341 1.93 -2.68 -4.88
C LEU A 341 3.12 -3.67 -4.85
N PHE A 342 2.94 -4.85 -5.45
CA PHE A 342 3.96 -5.90 -5.60
C PHE A 342 4.52 -5.99 -7.02
N ALA A 343 4.07 -5.13 -7.94
CA ALA A 343 4.71 -4.96 -9.24
C ALA A 343 6.01 -4.17 -9.06
N THR A 344 7.08 -4.92 -8.80
CA THR A 344 8.44 -4.43 -8.62
C THR A 344 9.34 -5.00 -9.68
#